data_AF-A0A7X5UBA6-F1
#
_entry.id   AF-A0A7X5UBA6-F1
#
_cell.length_a   1.000
_cell.length_b   1.000
_cell.length_c   1.000
_cell.angle_alpha   90.00
_cell.angle_beta   90.00
_cell.angle_gamma   90.00
#
_symmetry.space_group_name_H-M   'P 1'
#
loop_
_entity.id
_entity.type
_entity.pdbx_description
1 polymer ?
#
loop_
_entity_poly.entity_id
_entity_poly.type
_entity_poly.pdbx_seq_one_letter_code
_entity_poly.pdbx_strand_id
1 'polypeptide(L)'
;MELIYTTQTSAFDDGKRYRNPAYFDRPEPGVTKVTIVGDWPDVAKAYGAVEGVDVAKEKDAKVSAGRAGRGGKASGGTGSGGGSQNNEKPVDELTLEEAQERLKAAGIDYPADADEAALRELLKANQQA
;
A
#
# COMPACT_ATOMS: atom_id res chain seq x y z
N MET A 1 9.62 -0.04 22.61
CA MET A 1 8.23 -0.56 22.67
C MET A 1 7.51 -0.16 21.39
N GLU A 2 6.63 -1.00 20.81
CA GLU A 2 5.84 -0.68 19.60
C GLU A 2 4.41 -0.27 19.97
N LEU A 3 3.94 0.85 19.42
CA LEU A 3 2.62 1.41 19.67
C LEU A 3 1.88 1.65 18.35
N ILE A 4 0.61 1.29 18.30
CA ILE A 4 -0.23 1.39 17.09
C ILE A 4 -1.42 2.27 17.40
N TYR A 5 -1.50 3.42 16.76
CA TYR A 5 -2.66 4.29 16.79
C TYR A 5 -3.64 3.89 15.70
N THR A 6 -4.84 3.48 16.10
CA THR A 6 -5.89 3.06 15.18
C THR A 6 -7.27 3.28 15.79
N THR A 7 -8.25 3.56 14.95
CA THR A 7 -9.68 3.59 15.31
C THR A 7 -10.37 2.27 15.03
N GLN A 8 -9.65 1.25 14.58
CA GLN A 8 -10.22 -0.08 14.36
C GLN A 8 -10.70 -0.68 15.68
N THR A 9 -11.82 -1.38 15.63
CA THR A 9 -12.44 -2.04 16.80
C THR A 9 -12.23 -3.55 16.79
N SER A 10 -11.49 -4.08 15.83
CA SER A 10 -11.26 -5.50 15.60
C SER A 10 -9.89 -5.76 14.96
N ALA A 11 -9.51 -7.03 14.84
CA ALA A 11 -8.21 -7.47 14.29
C ALA A 11 -7.00 -6.95 15.08
N PHE A 12 -7.05 -7.08 16.41
CA PHE A 12 -5.91 -6.77 17.28
C PHE A 12 -5.01 -7.99 17.42
N ASP A 13 -3.70 -7.77 17.36
CA ASP A 13 -2.69 -8.77 17.67
C ASP A 13 -2.36 -8.77 19.17
N ASP A 14 -2.37 -9.93 19.82
CA ASP A 14 -2.07 -10.10 21.26
C ASP A 14 -0.63 -9.74 21.68
N GLY A 15 0.24 -9.32 20.75
CA GLY A 15 1.61 -8.87 21.02
C GLY A 15 1.82 -7.36 20.85
N LYS A 16 0.78 -6.62 20.43
CA LYS A 16 0.90 -5.22 20.05
C LYS A 16 0.06 -4.33 20.96
N ARG A 17 0.48 -3.07 21.01
CA ARG A 17 -0.12 -2.08 21.90
C ARG A 17 -0.94 -1.11 21.07
N TYR A 18 -2.26 -1.26 21.13
CA TYR A 18 -3.18 -0.43 20.36
C TYR A 18 -3.72 0.73 21.20
N ARG A 19 -3.78 1.92 20.60
CA ARG A 19 -4.34 3.13 21.19
C ARG A 19 -5.24 3.82 20.18
N ASN A 20 -6.30 4.44 20.67
CA ASN A 20 -7.12 5.27 19.80
C ASN A 20 -6.49 6.68 19.70
N PRO A 21 -6.13 7.14 18.50
CA PRO A 21 -5.54 8.46 18.29
C PRO A 21 -6.47 9.61 18.65
N ALA A 22 -7.80 9.40 18.68
CA ALA A 22 -8.76 10.40 19.14
C ALA A 22 -8.61 10.77 20.62
N TYR A 23 -7.95 9.92 21.43
CA TYR A 23 -7.63 10.17 22.84
C TYR A 23 -6.15 10.49 23.06
N PHE A 24 -5.44 10.91 22.01
CA PHE A 24 -4.05 11.30 22.12
C PHE A 24 -3.90 12.60 22.90
N ASP A 25 -3.02 12.60 23.90
CA ASP A 25 -2.68 13.76 24.73
C ASP A 25 -1.19 14.11 24.59
N ARG A 26 -0.33 13.11 24.79
CA ARG A 26 1.14 13.27 24.77
C ARG A 26 1.85 11.98 24.34
N PRO A 27 3.08 12.07 23.79
CA PRO A 27 3.86 10.90 23.41
C PRO A 27 4.24 10.07 24.64
N GLU A 28 4.12 8.75 24.52
CA GLU A 28 4.44 7.80 25.58
C GLU A 28 5.96 7.56 25.62
N PRO A 29 6.61 7.72 26.80
CA PRO A 29 8.06 7.53 26.91
C PRO A 29 8.44 6.06 26.73
N GLY A 30 9.57 5.79 26.07
CA GLY A 30 10.08 4.43 25.82
C GLY A 30 9.46 3.73 24.59
N VAL A 31 8.59 4.44 23.85
CA VAL A 31 8.16 4.03 22.52
C VAL A 31 9.30 4.24 21.54
N THR A 32 9.60 3.20 20.76
CA THR A 32 10.67 3.21 19.75
C THR A 32 10.10 3.17 18.34
N LYS A 33 8.83 2.75 18.21
CA LYS A 33 8.13 2.64 16.94
C LYS A 33 6.66 2.93 17.13
N VAL A 34 6.13 3.81 16.27
CA VAL A 34 4.72 4.21 16.25
C VAL A 34 4.15 3.98 14.86
N THR A 35 3.10 3.17 14.77
CA THR A 35 2.31 3.04 13.55
C THR A 35 1.01 3.81 13.71
N ILE A 36 0.72 4.72 12.81
CA ILE A 36 -0.48 5.56 12.81
C ILE A 36 -1.33 5.14 11.63
N VAL A 37 -2.49 4.55 11.92
CA VAL A 37 -3.46 4.13 10.91
C VAL A 37 -4.45 5.26 10.66
N GLY A 38 -4.51 5.75 9.42
CA GLY A 38 -5.33 6.89 9.01
C GLY A 38 -4.62 8.25 9.16
N ASP A 39 -5.38 9.32 8.97
CA ASP A 39 -4.87 10.69 8.98
C ASP A 39 -4.93 11.32 10.38
N TRP A 40 -3.87 11.11 11.17
CA TRP A 40 -3.73 11.70 12.52
C TRP A 40 -2.45 12.55 12.62
N PRO A 41 -2.50 13.82 12.15
CA PRO A 41 -1.33 14.69 12.11
C PRO A 41 -0.81 15.06 13.50
N ASP A 42 -1.67 15.20 14.51
CA ASP A 42 -1.27 15.54 15.87
C ASP A 42 -0.36 14.48 16.50
N VAL A 43 -0.73 13.21 16.36
CA VAL A 43 0.06 12.07 16.83
C VAL A 43 1.39 12.01 16.08
N ALA A 44 1.35 12.11 14.75
CA ALA A 44 2.55 12.04 13.92
C ALA A 44 3.53 13.18 14.22
N LYS A 45 3.03 14.38 14.44
CA LYS A 45 3.83 15.56 14.78
C LYS A 45 4.45 15.41 16.17
N ALA A 46 3.69 14.91 17.14
CA ALA A 46 4.19 14.73 18.50
C ALA A 46 5.32 13.69 18.56
N TYR A 47 5.16 12.52 17.94
CA TYR A 47 6.21 11.51 17.90
C TYR A 47 7.35 11.84 16.93
N GLY A 48 7.08 12.54 15.84
CA GLY A 48 8.12 13.01 14.92
C GLY A 48 9.03 14.09 15.53
N ALA A 49 8.60 14.73 16.62
CA ALA A 49 9.43 15.64 17.40
C ALA A 49 10.30 14.91 18.45
N VAL A 50 10.06 13.62 18.69
CA VAL A 50 10.85 12.81 19.62
C VAL A 50 11.99 12.13 18.86
N GLU A 51 13.23 12.37 19.28
CA GLU A 51 14.39 11.71 18.68
C GLU A 51 14.38 10.21 18.96
N GLY A 52 14.68 9.40 17.93
CA GLY A 52 14.77 7.95 18.03
C GLY A 52 13.44 7.20 17.96
N VAL A 53 12.34 7.87 17.62
CA VAL A 53 11.05 7.23 17.36
C VAL A 53 10.80 7.09 15.87
N ASP A 54 10.61 5.86 15.41
CA ASP A 54 10.21 5.58 14.03
C ASP A 54 8.69 5.73 13.87
N VAL A 55 8.25 6.72 13.08
CA VAL A 55 6.83 7.02 12.85
C VAL A 55 6.40 6.55 11.46
N ALA A 56 5.62 5.48 11.42
CA ALA A 56 5.01 4.96 10.20
C ALA A 56 3.55 5.41 10.09
N LYS A 57 3.17 6.01 8.96
CA LYS A 57 1.77 6.31 8.64
C LYS A 57 1.25 5.26 7.67
N GLU A 58 0.27 4.49 8.09
CA GLU A 58 -0.46 3.57 7.23
C GLU A 58 -1.81 4.20 6.90
N LYS A 59 -2.10 4.39 5.60
CA LYS A 59 -3.42 4.88 5.19
C LYS A 59 -4.51 3.81 5.27
N ASP A 60 -4.11 2.56 5.41
CA ASP A 60 -4.97 1.40 5.42
C ASP A 60 -4.42 0.43 6.46
N ALA A 61 -5.26 -0.03 7.39
CA ALA A 61 -4.89 -1.05 8.37
C ALA A 61 -4.45 -2.32 7.63
N LYS A 62 -3.17 -2.43 7.28
CA LYS A 62 -2.68 -3.58 6.55
C LYS A 62 -2.49 -4.70 7.56
N VAL A 63 -3.54 -5.51 7.68
CA VAL A 63 -3.60 -6.88 8.23
C VAL A 63 -2.20 -7.46 8.37
N SER A 64 -1.66 -7.40 9.58
CA SER A 64 -0.41 -8.05 9.94
C SER A 64 -0.68 -9.51 10.27
N ALA A 65 -0.94 -10.31 9.24
CA ALA A 65 -0.79 -11.75 9.32
C ALA A 65 0.66 -12.12 8.95
N GLY A 66 1.53 -12.33 9.95
CA GLY A 66 2.68 -13.21 9.80
C GLY A 66 2.30 -14.54 10.44
N ARG A 67 2.40 -15.73 9.84
CA ARG A 67 3.41 -16.32 8.92
C ARG A 67 2.79 -17.68 8.51
N ALA A 68 2.80 -18.21 7.29
CA ALA A 68 3.81 -18.23 6.25
C ALA A 68 3.16 -18.35 4.87
N GLY A 69 3.61 -17.51 3.93
CA GLY A 69 3.32 -17.59 2.50
C GLY A 69 4.34 -16.73 1.79
N ARG A 70 5.09 -17.36 0.90
CA ARG A 70 6.27 -16.87 0.18
C ARG A 70 5.94 -15.62 -0.67
N GLY A 71 6.81 -14.60 -0.64
CA GLY A 71 6.91 -13.51 -1.65
C GLY A 71 5.78 -12.47 -1.63
N GLY A 72 6.02 -11.21 -1.29
CA GLY A 72 6.57 -10.20 -2.21
C GLY A 72 5.41 -9.42 -2.86
N LYS A 73 4.85 -8.41 -2.18
CA LYS A 73 5.15 -6.96 -2.34
C LYS A 73 4.46 -6.39 -3.60
N ALA A 74 3.20 -5.95 -3.52
CA ALA A 74 2.71 -4.67 -3.01
C ALA A 74 3.16 -3.43 -3.80
N SER A 75 2.19 -2.77 -4.45
CA SER A 75 1.88 -1.32 -4.41
C SER A 75 1.21 -0.96 -5.74
N GLY A 76 -0.06 -0.55 -5.75
CA GLY A 76 -0.49 0.75 -5.28
C GLY A 76 -0.90 1.58 -6.50
N GLY A 77 -2.15 2.04 -6.53
CA GLY A 77 -2.66 2.85 -7.63
C GLY A 77 -4.14 3.10 -7.53
N THR A 78 -4.53 3.97 -6.60
CA THR A 78 -5.78 4.71 -6.67
C THR A 78 -5.82 5.46 -8.00
N GLY A 79 -6.77 5.09 -8.86
CA GLY A 79 -7.22 5.86 -10.00
C GLY A 79 -8.74 5.78 -10.03
N SER A 80 -9.41 6.84 -9.57
CA SER A 80 -10.80 7.08 -9.92
C SER A 80 -10.87 7.29 -11.44
N GLY A 81 -11.39 6.30 -12.15
CA GLY A 81 -11.78 6.38 -13.54
C GLY A 81 -12.93 5.42 -13.76
N GLY A 82 -14.16 5.91 -13.54
CA GLY A 82 -15.34 5.21 -14.00
C GLY A 82 -15.28 5.05 -15.52
N GLY A 83 -15.48 3.82 -16.00
CA GLY A 83 -15.43 3.51 -17.42
C GLY A 83 -15.91 2.11 -17.70
N SER A 84 -17.23 1.99 -17.87
CA SER A 84 -17.92 0.82 -18.40
C SER A 84 -17.24 0.20 -19.63
N GLN A 85 -17.21 -1.13 -19.61
CA GLN A 85 -17.59 -2.05 -20.70
C GLN A 85 -16.72 -2.09 -21.97
N ASN A 86 -15.97 -3.20 -22.06
CA ASN A 86 -16.00 -4.14 -23.18
C ASN A 86 -15.83 -3.53 -24.59
N ASN A 87 -14.63 -3.05 -24.87
CA ASN A 87 -14.03 -3.15 -26.19
C ASN A 87 -12.51 -3.06 -26.01
N GLU A 88 -11.91 -4.16 -25.56
CA GLU A 88 -10.47 -4.23 -25.36
C GLU A 88 -9.78 -4.06 -26.73
N LYS A 89 -9.20 -2.89 -26.97
CA LYS A 89 -8.26 -2.67 -28.08
C LYS A 89 -7.27 -3.84 -28.12
N PRO A 90 -6.95 -4.37 -29.32
CA PRO A 90 -5.93 -5.40 -29.46
C PRO A 90 -4.60 -4.90 -28.91
N VAL A 91 -3.81 -5.80 -28.33
CA VAL A 91 -2.54 -5.45 -27.65
C VAL A 91 -1.57 -4.71 -28.59
N ASP A 92 -1.65 -4.99 -29.89
CA ASP A 92 -0.90 -4.33 -30.95
C ASP A 92 -1.14 -2.81 -31.06
N GLU A 93 -2.29 -2.32 -30.60
CA GLU A 93 -2.70 -0.91 -30.71
C GLU A 93 -2.68 -0.16 -29.37
N LEU A 94 -2.16 -0.78 -28.29
CA LEU A 94 -2.11 -0.15 -26.96
C LEU A 94 -0.95 0.83 -26.84
N THR A 95 -1.20 2.07 -26.47
CA THR A 95 -0.12 3.02 -26.13
C THR A 95 0.66 2.57 -24.89
N LEU A 96 1.84 3.16 -24.64
CA LEU A 96 2.65 2.89 -23.44
C LEU A 96 1.82 2.91 -22.15
N GLU A 97 1.03 3.97 -21.92
CA GLU A 97 0.20 4.12 -20.71
C GLU A 97 -0.90 3.04 -20.62
N GLU A 98 -1.57 2.74 -21.74
CA GLU A 98 -2.61 1.70 -21.80
C GLU A 98 -2.00 0.31 -21.54
N ALA A 99 -0.79 0.04 -22.03
CA ALA A 99 -0.08 -1.22 -21.79
C ALA A 99 0.36 -1.35 -20.33
N GLN A 100 0.86 -0.27 -19.71
CA GLN A 100 1.22 -0.20 -18.28
C GLN A 100 0.01 -0.47 -17.38
N GLU A 101 -1.14 0.12 -17.71
CA GLU A 101 -2.37 -0.06 -16.95
C GLU A 101 -2.87 -1.50 -17.04
N ARG A 102 -2.83 -2.11 -18.23
CA ARG A 102 -3.20 -3.53 -18.40
C ARG A 102 -2.26 -4.47 -17.68
N LEU A 103 -0.95 -4.23 -17.71
CA LEU A 103 0.01 -5.06 -16.98
C LEU A 103 -0.23 -4.95 -15.48
N LYS A 104 -0.48 -3.74 -14.98
CA LYS A 104 -0.83 -3.50 -13.59
C LYS A 104 -2.14 -4.16 -13.18
N ALA A 105 -3.16 -4.12 -14.04
CA ALA A 105 -4.44 -4.80 -13.82
C ALA A 105 -4.30 -6.33 -13.82
N ALA A 106 -3.42 -6.87 -14.68
CA ALA A 106 -3.05 -8.28 -14.70
C ALA A 106 -2.12 -8.68 -13.54
N GLY A 107 -1.63 -7.73 -12.74
CA GLY A 107 -0.66 -7.98 -11.67
C GLY A 107 0.72 -8.39 -12.18
N ILE A 108 1.08 -8.01 -13.40
CA ILE A 108 2.37 -8.28 -14.01
C ILE A 108 3.31 -7.10 -13.71
N ASP A 109 4.41 -7.37 -13.01
CA ASP A 109 5.49 -6.40 -12.84
C ASP A 109 6.20 -6.14 -14.17
N TYR A 110 6.47 -4.87 -14.47
CA TYR A 110 7.22 -4.44 -15.64
C TYR A 110 8.32 -3.44 -15.28
N PRO A 111 9.41 -3.36 -16.06
CA PRO A 111 10.45 -2.35 -15.86
C PRO A 111 9.88 -0.94 -16.08
N ALA A 112 10.27 0.03 -15.24
CA ALA A 112 9.85 1.43 -15.41
C ALA A 112 10.47 2.08 -16.66
N ASP A 113 11.59 1.54 -17.14
CA ASP A 113 12.29 1.93 -18.36
C ASP A 113 11.84 1.13 -19.60
N ALA A 114 10.90 0.20 -19.46
CA ALA A 114 10.39 -0.58 -20.58
C ALA A 114 9.63 0.31 -21.56
N ASP A 115 9.96 0.15 -22.83
CA ASP A 115 9.28 0.80 -23.94
C ASP A 115 7.94 0.13 -24.27
N GLU A 116 7.14 0.81 -25.08
CA GLU A 116 5.80 0.35 -25.48
C GLU A 116 5.81 -1.06 -26.09
N ALA A 117 6.83 -1.41 -26.88
CA ALA A 117 6.90 -2.73 -27.50
C ALA A 117 7.14 -3.82 -26.45
N ALA A 118 8.05 -3.59 -25.50
CA ALA A 118 8.32 -4.52 -24.41
C ALA A 118 7.08 -4.75 -23.52
N LEU A 119 6.32 -3.70 -23.21
CA LEU A 119 5.09 -3.83 -22.43
C LEU A 119 4.00 -4.60 -23.17
N ARG A 120 3.83 -4.34 -24.47
CA ARG A 120 2.90 -5.08 -25.32
C ARG A 120 3.28 -6.56 -25.44
N GLU A 121 4.57 -6.86 -25.53
CA GLU A 121 5.06 -8.24 -25.61
C GLU A 121 4.75 -9.03 -24.32
N LEU A 122 4.96 -8.42 -23.15
CA LEU A 122 4.59 -9.01 -21.87
C LEU A 122 3.09 -9.30 -21.77
N LEU A 123 2.24 -8.38 -22.25
CA LEU A 123 0.79 -8.62 -22.30
C LEU A 123 0.42 -9.77 -23.22
N LYS A 124 1.00 -9.83 -24.43
CA LYS A 124 0.76 -10.92 -25.38
C LYS A 124 1.19 -12.27 -24.82
N ALA A 125 2.35 -12.32 -24.16
CA ALA A 125 2.87 -13.54 -23.54
C ALA A 125 1.90 -14.10 -22.48
N ASN A 126 1.22 -13.23 -21.74
CA ASN A 126 0.27 -13.63 -20.71
C ASN A 126 -1.14 -13.96 -21.23
N GLN A 127 -1.53 -13.45 -22.40
CA GLN A 127 -2.83 -13.78 -23.02
C GLN A 127 -2.87 -15.14 -23.72
N GLN A 128 -1.70 -15.72 -24.03
CA GLN A 128 -1.61 -17.03 -24.70
C GLN A 128 -1.43 -18.23 -23.74
N ALA A 129 -1.45 -17.99 -22.42
CA ALA A 129 -1.38 -19.01 -21.38
C ALA A 129 -2.78 -19.42 -20.90
#